data_AF-A0A7X6RKT9-F1
#
_entry.id   AF-A0A7X6RKT9-F1
#
_cell.length_a   1.000
_cell.length_b   1.000
_cell.length_c   1.000
_cell.angle_alpha   90.00
_cell.angle_beta   90.00
_cell.angle_gamma   90.00
#
_symmetry.space_group_name_H-M   'P 1'
#
loop_
_entity.id
_entity.type
_entity.pdbx_description
1 polymer ?
#
loop_
_entity_poly.entity_id
_entity_poly.type
_entity_poly.pdbx_seq_one_letter_code
_entity_poly.pdbx_strand_id
1 'polypeptide(L)' 'MANKTTTSTVAPEYESLQDAAARTGFSIFTLRDKINTGELPAYRMTNKPRSRVRVRVADVDALFVPVIPTEVYAHRT' A
#
# COMPACT_ATOMS: atom_id res chain seq x y z
N MET A 1 31.46 -14.36 -21.87
CA MET A 1 31.44 -13.96 -20.46
C MET A 1 30.09 -13.29 -20.20
N ALA A 2 29.14 -13.99 -19.58
CA ALA A 2 27.79 -13.48 -19.36
C ALA A 2 27.74 -12.81 -17.97
N ASN A 3 27.60 -11.49 -17.93
CA ASN A 3 27.41 -10.76 -16.69
C ASN A 3 25.99 -11.04 -16.19
N LYS A 4 25.88 -11.93 -15.20
CA LYS A 4 24.65 -12.19 -14.45
C LYS A 4 24.41 -10.99 -13.53
N THR A 5 23.70 -9.98 -14.03
CA THR A 5 23.25 -8.86 -13.21
C THR A 5 22.37 -9.42 -12.10
N THR A 6 22.87 -9.44 -10.88
CA THR A 6 22.07 -9.74 -9.69
C THR A 6 21.11 -8.58 -9.49
N THR A 7 19.93 -8.66 -10.11
CA THR A 7 18.79 -7.79 -9.81
C THR A 7 18.37 -8.08 -8.37
N SER A 8 18.91 -7.31 -7.43
CA SER A 8 18.39 -7.26 -6.07
C SER A 8 16.90 -6.96 -6.17
N THR A 9 16.05 -7.92 -5.79
CA THR A 9 14.59 -7.81 -5.73
C THR A 9 14.18 -6.87 -4.60
N VAL A 10 14.60 -5.61 -4.68
CA VAL A 10 14.11 -4.56 -3.78
C VAL A 10 12.73 -4.20 -4.32
N ALA A 11 11.68 -4.53 -3.56
CA ALA A 11 10.34 -4.09 -3.88
C ALA A 11 10.36 -2.56 -4.08
N PRO A 12 9.69 -2.02 -5.10
CA PRO A 12 9.70 -0.59 -5.36
C PRO A 12 9.21 0.15 -4.11
N GLU A 13 10.01 1.09 -3.61
CA GLU A 13 9.66 1.86 -2.40
C GLU A 13 8.35 2.64 -2.58
N TYR A 14 8.08 3.07 -3.82
CA TYR A 14 6.88 3.81 -4.20
C TYR A 14 6.09 3.10 -5.30
N GLU A 15 4.80 2.91 -5.07
CA GLU A 15 3.86 2.31 -6.02
C GLU A 15 2.79 3.30 -6.46
N SER A 16 2.11 2.99 -7.58
CA SER A 16 0.93 3.75 -8.00
C SER A 16 -0.29 3.34 -7.19
N LEU A 17 -1.34 4.17 -7.18
CA LEU A 17 -2.60 3.80 -6.53
C LEU A 17 -3.27 2.57 -7.16
N GLN A 18 -3.06 2.37 -8.47
CA GLN A 18 -3.55 1.19 -9.18
C GLN A 18 -2.87 -0.09 -8.68
N ASP A 19 -1.54 -0.04 -8.54
CA ASP A 19 -0.75 -1.18 -8.07
C ASP A 19 -1.06 -1.49 -6.60
N ALA A 20 -1.14 -0.45 -5.76
CA ALA A 20 -1.54 -0.58 -4.36
C ALA A 20 -2.93 -1.20 -4.21
N ALA A 21 -3.90 -0.78 -5.03
CA ALA A 21 -5.25 -1.35 -5.04
C ALA A 21 -5.23 -2.82 -5.48
N ALA A 22 -4.49 -3.16 -6.54
CA ALA A 22 -4.35 -4.54 -7.00
C ALA A 22 -3.70 -5.45 -5.95
N ARG A 23 -2.73 -4.93 -5.20
CA ARG A 23 -1.98 -5.67 -4.17
C ARG A 23 -2.78 -5.87 -2.88
N THR A 24 -3.45 -4.83 -2.41
CA THR A 24 -4.17 -4.84 -1.13
C THR A 24 -5.62 -5.33 -1.24
N GLY A 25 -6.19 -5.33 -2.45
CA GLY A 25 -7.60 -5.61 -2.68
C GLY A 25 -8.54 -4.45 -2.33
N PHE A 26 -8.01 -3.30 -1.86
CA PHE A 26 -8.81 -2.11 -1.61
C PHE A 26 -9.06 -1.32 -2.89
N SER A 27 -10.19 -0.60 -2.91
CA SER A 27 -10.49 0.28 -4.04
C SER A 27 -9.54 1.48 -4.09
N ILE A 28 -9.24 1.96 -5.30
CA ILE A 28 -8.50 3.22 -5.50
C ILE A 28 -9.21 4.38 -4.80
N PHE A 29 -10.54 4.36 -4.74
CA PHE A 29 -11.34 5.39 -4.05
C PHE A 29 -11.05 5.40 -2.55
N THR A 30 -11.00 4.22 -1.91
CA THR A 30 -10.65 4.06 -0.49
C THR A 30 -9.25 4.60 -0.21
N LEU A 31 -8.26 4.26 -1.04
CA LEU A 31 -6.90 4.77 -0.87
C LEU A 31 -6.82 6.29 -1.08
N ARG A 32 -7.58 6.84 -2.03
CA ARG A 32 -7.67 8.31 -2.22
C ARG A 32 -8.34 9.02 -1.06
N ASP A 33 -9.35 8.41 -0.47
CA ASP A 33 -10.02 8.94 0.71
C ASP A 33 -9.03 9.06 1.88
N LYS A 34 -8.25 8.01 2.13
CA LYS A 34 -7.17 8.01 3.13
C LYS A 34 -6.09 9.07 2.86
N ILE A 35 -5.79 9.35 1.60
CA ILE A 35 -4.89 10.45 1.24
C ILE A 35 -5.53 11.81 1.56
N ASN A 36 -6.81 11.98 1.24
CA ASN A 36 -7.52 13.24 1.48
C ASN A 36 -7.73 13.52 2.98
N THR A 37 -7.95 12.48 3.80
CA THR A 37 -8.04 12.60 5.26
C THR A 37 -6.68 12.79 5.93
N GLY A 38 -5.58 12.59 5.19
CA GLY A 38 -4.21 12.72 5.69
C GLY A 38 -3.68 11.48 6.40
N GLU A 39 -4.43 10.37 6.37
CA GLU A 39 -4.03 9.10 6.98
C GLU A 39 -2.99 8.34 6.14
N LEU A 40 -2.97 8.56 4.82
CA LEU A 40 -2.00 7.95 3.91
C LEU A 40 -1.13 9.02 3.24
N PRO A 41 0.19 9.07 3.53
CA PRO A 41 1.12 9.95 2.83
C PRO A 41 1.18 9.66 1.34
N ALA A 42 1.08 10.72 0.54
CA ALA A 42 1.08 10.64 -0.90
C ALA A 42 1.98 11.71 -1.51
N TYR A 43 2.77 11.30 -2.50
CA TYR A 43 3.77 12.14 -3.14
C TYR A 43 3.41 12.36 -4.60
N ARG A 44 3.61 13.59 -5.08
CA ARG A 44 3.43 13.97 -6.48
C ARG A 44 4.69 14.62 -7.01
N MET A 45 5.05 14.31 -8.26
CA MET A 45 6.21 14.93 -8.92
C MET A 45 5.93 16.36 -9.41
N THR A 46 4.67 16.77 -9.48
CA THR A 46 4.29 18.10 -9.98
C THR A 46 3.07 18.62 -9.23
N ASN A 47 2.99 19.93 -8.99
CA ASN A 47 1.85 20.57 -8.32
C ASN A 47 0.62 20.78 -9.22
N LYS A 48 0.53 20.06 -10.34
CA LYS A 48 -0.60 20.17 -11.28
C LYS A 48 -1.80 19.39 -10.73
N PRO A 49 -3.02 19.94 -10.84
CA PRO A 49 -4.24 19.17 -10.61
C PRO A 49 -4.26 17.91 -11.49
N ARG A 50 -4.69 16.77 -10.92
CA ARG A 50 -4.70 15.43 -11.58
C ARG A 50 -3.33 14.83 -11.88
N SER A 51 -2.25 15.36 -11.31
CA SER A 51 -0.93 14.70 -11.38
C SER A 51 -0.98 13.30 -10.77
N ARG A 52 -0.16 12.40 -11.31
CA ARG A 52 -0.05 11.03 -10.79
C ARG A 52 0.51 11.07 -9.37
N VAL A 53 -0.18 10.42 -8.46
CA VAL A 53 0.22 10.27 -7.06
C VAL A 53 0.93 8.93 -6.89
N ARG A 54 1.98 8.94 -6.07
CA ARG A 54 2.72 7.77 -5.63
C ARG A 54 2.61 7.64 -4.12
N VAL A 55 2.45 6.43 -3.64
CA VAL A 55 2.38 6.09 -2.22
C VAL A 55 3.54 5.18 -1.88
N ARG A 56 4.04 5.24 -0.64
CA ARG A 56 5.02 4.25 -0.19
C ARG A 56 4.32 2.95 0.14
N VAL A 57 4.94 1.83 -0.23
CA VAL A 57 4.40 0.50 0.07
C VAL A 57 4.23 0.30 1.58
N ALA A 58 5.23 0.69 2.36
CA ALA A 58 5.22 0.57 3.81
C ALA A 58 4.09 1.38 4.49
N ASP A 59 3.78 2.57 3.95
CA ASP A 59 2.72 3.42 4.50
C ASP A 59 1.33 2.80 4.21
N VAL A 60 1.16 2.19 3.04
CA VAL A 60 -0.05 1.43 2.71
C VAL A 60 -0.20 0.22 3.64
N ASP A 61 0.89 -0.50 3.89
CA ASP A 61 0.88 -1.68 4.77
C ASP A 61 0.61 -1.31 6.23
N ALA A 62 1.07 -0.14 6.67
CA ALA A 62 0.82 0.40 8.00
C ALA A 62 -0.67 0.75 8.24
N LEU A 63 -1.50 0.85 7.19
CA LEU A 63 -2.94 1.02 7.35
C LEU A 63 -3.63 -0.26 7.83
N PHE A 64 -3.00 -1.42 7.71
CA PHE A 64 -3.58 -2.67 8.17
C PHE A 64 -3.50 -2.78 9.69
N VAL A 65 -4.66 -2.91 10.32
CA VAL A 65 -4.78 -3.17 11.74
C VAL A 65 -5.12 -4.65 11.94
N PRO A 66 -4.41 -5.39 12.81
CA PRO A 66 -4.75 -6.78 13.09
C PRO A 66 -6.12 -6.87 13.74
N VAL A 67 -7.00 -7.71 13.18
CA VAL A 67 -8.29 -8.04 13.79
C VAL A 67 -8.06 -9.17 14.79
N ILE A 68 -8.14 -8.88 16.09
CA ILE A 68 -8.07 -9.89 17.16
C ILE A 68 -9.51 -10.36 17.43
N PRO A 69 -9.86 -11.63 17.15
CA PRO A 69 -11.19 -12.15 17.49
C PRO A 69 -11.38 -12.14 19.00
N THR A 70 -12.42 -11.45 19.47
CA THR A 70 -12.74 -11.33 20.90
C THR A 70 -13.31 -12.61 21.51
N GLU A 71 -13.80 -13.54 20.68
CA GLU A 71 -14.38 -14.81 21.13
C GLU A 71 -13.63 -15.97 20.49
N VAL A 72 -12.46 -16.31 21.04
CA VAL A 72 -11.97 -17.68 20.94
C VAL A 72 -12.89 -18.51 21.83
N TYR A 73 -14.05 -18.93 21.32
CA TYR A 73 -14.89 -19.94 21.96
C TYR A 73 -14.05 -21.21 22.06
N ALA A 74 -13.36 -21.38 23.18
CA ALA A 74 -12.78 -22.64 23.58
C ALA A 74 -13.94 -23.59 23.95
N HIS A 75 -14.68 -24.04 22.94
CA HIS A 75 -15.48 -25.25 23.08
C HIS A 75 -14.52 -26.44 22.99
N ARG A 76 -13.99 -26.83 24.15
CA ARG A 76 -13.54 -28.20 24.35
C ARG A 76 -14.65 -28.96 25.07
N THR A 77 -15.13 -29.97 24.34
CA THR A 77 -15.99 -31.08 24.73
C THR A 77 -15.52 -31.79 25.98
#